data_AF-A0A3D5DI39-F1
#
_entry.id   AF-A0A3D5DI39-F1
#
_cell.length_a   1.000
_cell.length_b   1.000
_cell.length_c   1.000
_cell.angle_alpha   90.00
_cell.angle_beta   90.00
_cell.angle_gamma   90.00
#
_symmetry.space_group_name_H-M   'P 1'
#
loop_
_entity.id
_entity.type
_entity.pdbx_description
1 polymer ?
#
loop_
_entity_poly.entity_id
_entity_poly.type
_entity_poly.pdbx_seq_one_letter_code
_entity_poly.pdbx_strand_id
1 'polypeptide(L)'
;MAVGLGVAGAAQAAATPAQKMPLTKTNAGCAGYTGPAPGAQGFGFAVIVAPASRKLVVQVALKGAPANTTYDIRVIQVLPDASDCGSATVFDGTLTTDALGDGNANVHEAVLPGAHTVWVDLNNKADFSDFFTTQAVSF
;
A
#
# COMPACT_ATOMS: atom_id res chain seq x y z
N MET A 1 -30.66 -46.08 -0.55
CA MET A 1 -29.40 -45.32 -0.67
C MET A 1 -29.74 -43.94 -1.22
N ALA A 2 -29.65 -42.89 -0.41
CA ALA A 2 -29.93 -41.52 -0.86
C ALA A 2 -28.58 -40.80 -1.04
N VAL A 3 -28.31 -40.36 -2.27
CA VAL A 3 -27.13 -39.56 -2.62
C VAL A 3 -27.50 -38.09 -2.38
N GLY A 4 -26.96 -37.50 -1.33
CA GLY A 4 -27.10 -36.06 -1.06
C GLY A 4 -26.11 -35.27 -1.90
N LEU A 5 -26.60 -34.55 -2.92
CA LEU A 5 -25.81 -33.53 -3.60
C LEU A 5 -25.63 -32.32 -2.67
N GLY A 6 -24.46 -32.22 -2.04
CA GLY A 6 -24.05 -31.03 -1.32
C GLY A 6 -23.75 -29.90 -2.30
N VAL A 7 -24.59 -28.88 -2.30
CA VAL A 7 -24.33 -27.62 -3.01
C VAL A 7 -23.18 -26.93 -2.28
N ALA A 8 -21.97 -26.98 -2.85
CA ALA A 8 -20.86 -26.18 -2.37
C ALA A 8 -21.21 -24.70 -2.60
N GLY A 9 -21.60 -23.99 -1.54
CA GLY A 9 -21.80 -22.56 -1.59
C GLY A 9 -20.48 -21.89 -1.98
N ALA A 10 -20.47 -21.19 -3.11
CA ALA A 10 -19.34 -20.36 -3.49
C ALA A 10 -19.18 -19.26 -2.44
N ALA A 11 -18.12 -19.35 -1.63
CA ALA A 11 -17.74 -18.28 -0.73
C ALA A 11 -17.40 -17.04 -1.57
N GLN A 12 -18.29 -16.05 -1.54
CA GLN A 12 -18.05 -14.76 -2.17
C GLN A 12 -17.02 -14.03 -1.30
N ALA A 13 -15.87 -13.69 -1.87
CA ALA A 13 -14.90 -12.85 -1.17
C ALA A 13 -15.57 -11.51 -0.85
N ALA A 14 -15.69 -11.17 0.43
CA ALA A 14 -16.21 -9.87 0.84
C ALA A 14 -15.20 -8.79 0.42
N ALA A 15 -15.69 -7.67 -0.11
CA ALA A 15 -14.85 -6.51 -0.37
C ALA A 15 -14.56 -5.78 0.94
N THR A 16 -13.31 -5.38 1.15
CA THR A 16 -12.96 -4.52 2.28
C THR A 16 -13.24 -3.06 1.94
N PRO A 17 -13.90 -2.29 2.82
CA PRO A 17 -14.13 -0.87 2.62
C PRO A 17 -12.84 -0.09 2.38
N ALA A 18 -12.94 1.02 1.66
CA ALA A 18 -11.81 1.89 1.42
C ALA A 18 -11.25 2.45 2.74
N GLN A 19 -9.93 2.31 2.94
CA GLN A 19 -9.21 2.82 4.09
C GLN A 19 -8.31 3.98 3.66
N LYS A 20 -8.51 5.15 4.28
CA LYS A 20 -7.70 6.35 4.02
C LYS A 20 -6.63 6.48 5.09
N MET A 21 -5.37 6.39 4.67
CA MET A 21 -4.21 6.42 5.56
C MET A 21 -3.32 7.62 5.27
N PRO A 22 -2.93 8.40 6.29
CA PRO A 22 -2.02 9.52 6.09
C PRO A 22 -0.64 9.04 5.67
N LEU A 23 0.02 9.81 4.79
CA LEU A 23 1.43 9.64 4.44
C LEU A 23 2.31 10.40 5.43
N THR A 24 3.34 9.77 5.98
CA THR A 24 4.22 10.36 7.00
C THR A 24 5.68 10.03 6.70
N LYS A 25 6.63 10.81 7.22
CA LYS A 25 8.07 10.50 7.10
C LYS A 25 8.56 9.58 8.22
N THR A 26 7.85 8.48 8.49
CA THR A 26 8.32 7.45 9.42
C THR A 26 8.40 6.11 8.72
N ASN A 27 9.63 5.57 8.62
CA ASN A 27 9.89 4.28 7.98
C ASN A 27 9.86 3.19 9.04
N ALA A 28 9.12 2.12 8.78
CA ALA A 28 9.02 1.00 9.69
C ALA A 28 10.00 -0.15 9.36
N GLY A 29 10.68 -0.07 8.22
CA GLY A 29 11.55 -1.13 7.71
C GLY A 29 10.80 -2.44 7.40
N CYS A 30 11.54 -3.43 6.89
CA CYS A 30 10.95 -4.73 6.52
C CYS A 30 10.90 -5.76 7.66
N ALA A 31 11.54 -5.48 8.80
CA ALA A 31 11.63 -6.40 9.94
C ALA A 31 10.34 -6.49 10.78
N GLY A 32 9.30 -5.74 10.41
CA GLY A 32 8.04 -5.63 11.13
C GLY A 32 7.63 -4.18 11.27
N TYR A 33 6.47 -3.86 10.70
CA TYR A 33 5.94 -2.50 10.70
C TYR A 33 5.55 -2.05 12.11
N THR A 34 6.23 -1.05 12.71
CA THR A 34 5.86 -0.51 14.04
C THR A 34 4.98 0.73 14.02
N GLY A 35 4.60 1.25 12.85
CA GLY A 35 3.82 2.49 12.77
C GLY A 35 4.66 3.77 12.87
N PRO A 36 4.19 4.91 12.29
CA PRO A 36 4.60 6.22 12.75
C PRO A 36 4.18 6.41 14.20
N ALA A 37 4.98 7.18 14.93
CA ALA A 37 4.59 7.67 16.25
C ALA A 37 3.29 8.50 16.15
N PRO A 38 2.43 8.48 17.17
CA PRO A 38 1.28 9.37 17.24
C PRO A 38 1.68 10.83 17.03
N GLY A 39 0.97 11.55 16.16
CA GLY A 39 1.23 12.98 15.88
C GLY A 39 2.25 13.26 14.77
N ALA A 40 2.70 12.25 14.02
CA ALA A 40 3.54 12.47 12.85
C ALA A 40 2.87 13.40 11.83
N GLN A 41 3.65 14.32 11.25
CA GLN A 41 3.17 15.25 10.23
C GLN A 41 2.70 14.47 9.00
N GLY A 42 1.48 14.79 8.53
CA GLY A 42 0.90 14.23 7.32
C GLY A 42 1.31 14.99 6.06
N PHE A 43 1.61 14.26 4.99
CA PHE A 43 2.01 14.76 3.67
C PHE A 43 1.01 14.33 2.58
N GLY A 44 -0.29 14.32 2.92
CA GLY A 44 -1.33 13.74 2.08
C GLY A 44 -1.75 12.35 2.57
N PHE A 45 -2.17 11.48 1.66
CA PHE A 45 -2.77 10.19 2.01
C PHE A 45 -2.68 9.15 0.90
N ALA A 46 -2.81 7.88 1.27
CA ALA A 46 -3.21 6.80 0.38
C ALA A 46 -4.63 6.32 0.72
N VAL A 47 -5.43 6.01 -0.29
CA VAL A 47 -6.69 5.28 -0.16
C VAL A 47 -6.47 3.87 -0.67
N ILE A 48 -6.63 2.88 0.20
CA ILE A 48 -6.40 1.47 -0.07
C ILE A 48 -7.76 0.77 -0.13
N VAL A 49 -8.00 -0.01 -1.17
CA VAL A 49 -9.23 -0.77 -1.38
C VAL A 49 -8.87 -2.19 -1.78
N ALA A 50 -9.46 -3.19 -1.12
CA ALA A 50 -9.39 -4.59 -1.52
C ALA A 50 -10.78 -5.04 -2.02
N PRO A 51 -11.11 -4.81 -3.31
CA PRO A 51 -12.33 -5.36 -3.90
C PRO A 51 -12.33 -6.89 -3.86
N ALA A 52 -13.53 -7.49 -3.99
CA ALA A 52 -13.73 -8.95 -4.05
C ALA A 52 -12.94 -9.68 -5.16
N SER A 53 -12.27 -8.95 -6.05
CA SER A 53 -11.47 -9.47 -7.18
C SER A 53 -10.05 -9.92 -6.81
N ARG A 54 -9.70 -10.02 -5.51
CA ARG A 54 -8.35 -10.38 -5.03
C ARG A 54 -7.25 -9.46 -5.58
N LYS A 55 -7.53 -8.16 -5.61
CA LYS A 55 -6.59 -7.11 -5.99
C LYS A 55 -6.55 -6.05 -4.90
N LEU A 56 -5.42 -5.35 -4.81
CA LEU A 56 -5.32 -4.08 -4.10
C LEU A 56 -5.40 -2.96 -5.12
N VAL A 57 -6.22 -1.96 -4.81
CA VAL A 57 -6.30 -0.70 -5.56
C VAL A 57 -5.90 0.41 -4.62
N VAL A 58 -4.82 1.11 -4.96
CA VAL A 58 -4.26 2.18 -4.14
C VAL A 58 -4.30 3.49 -4.93
N GLN A 59 -4.91 4.51 -4.33
CA GLN A 59 -4.84 5.89 -4.81
C GLN A 59 -3.97 6.69 -3.87
N VAL A 60 -2.95 7.35 -4.41
CA VAL A 60 -1.99 8.14 -3.64
C VAL A 60 -2.18 9.61 -3.98
N ALA A 61 -2.22 10.46 -2.96
CA ALA A 61 -2.13 11.90 -3.06
C ALA A 61 -1.03 12.40 -2.12
N LEU A 62 0.08 12.89 -2.68
CA LEU A 62 1.23 13.43 -1.96
C LEU A 62 1.17 14.96 -1.99
N LYS A 63 1.50 15.61 -0.87
CA LYS A 63 1.48 17.07 -0.72
C LYS A 63 2.69 17.58 0.05
N GLY A 64 3.27 18.69 -0.42
CA GLY A 64 4.38 19.36 0.24
C GLY A 64 5.68 18.54 0.23
N ALA A 65 5.85 17.69 -0.77
CA ALA A 65 7.11 17.01 -1.06
C ALA A 65 8.04 17.93 -1.89
N PRO A 66 9.33 17.59 -2.04
CA PRO A 66 10.20 18.20 -3.06
C PRO A 66 9.51 18.33 -4.43
N ALA A 67 9.64 19.49 -5.05
CA ALA A 67 9.03 19.79 -6.35
C ALA A 67 9.69 18.98 -7.48
N ASN A 68 8.92 18.68 -8.54
CA ASN A 68 9.39 17.97 -9.75
C ASN A 68 10.17 16.67 -9.45
N THR A 69 9.80 15.99 -8.37
CA THR A 69 10.51 14.83 -7.84
C THR A 69 9.71 13.58 -8.09
N THR A 70 10.37 12.53 -8.57
CA THR A 70 9.72 11.24 -8.84
C THR A 70 9.96 10.29 -7.69
N TYR A 71 8.86 9.74 -7.17
CA TYR A 71 8.82 8.70 -6.16
C TYR A 71 8.38 7.40 -6.81
N ASP A 72 9.08 6.31 -6.49
CA ASP A 72 8.59 4.97 -6.75
C ASP A 72 7.55 4.62 -5.69
N ILE A 73 6.42 4.06 -6.13
CA ILE A 73 5.31 3.64 -5.28
C ILE A 73 5.48 2.15 -5.01
N ARG A 74 5.40 1.77 -3.73
CA ARG A 74 5.45 0.39 -3.27
C ARG A 74 4.21 0.12 -2.44
N VAL A 75 3.41 -0.82 -2.88
CA VAL A 75 2.29 -1.37 -2.12
C VAL A 75 2.81 -2.66 -1.51
N ILE A 76 3.09 -2.61 -0.20
CA ILE A 76 3.84 -3.65 0.47
C ILE A 76 2.88 -4.48 1.31
N GLN A 77 2.70 -5.73 0.92
CA GLN A 77 1.88 -6.73 1.57
C GLN A 77 2.70 -7.48 2.63
N VAL A 78 2.20 -7.51 3.86
CA VAL A 78 2.86 -8.20 4.98
C VAL A 78 2.80 -9.71 4.75
N LEU A 79 3.97 -10.31 4.59
CA LEU A 79 4.18 -11.76 4.54
C LEU A 79 5.12 -12.21 5.67
N PRO A 80 5.00 -13.45 6.19
CA PRO A 80 5.84 -13.93 7.28
C PRO A 80 7.35 -13.91 7.00
N ASP A 81 7.74 -14.02 5.74
CA ASP A 81 9.14 -14.01 5.27
C ASP A 81 9.61 -12.62 4.81
N ALA A 82 8.75 -11.60 4.91
CA ALA A 82 8.97 -10.24 4.43
C ALA A 82 9.40 -10.15 2.95
N SER A 83 9.07 -11.15 2.12
CA SER A 83 9.56 -11.25 0.74
C SER A 83 9.18 -10.05 -0.12
N ASP A 84 8.00 -9.48 0.12
CA ASP A 84 7.47 -8.36 -0.64
C ASP A 84 8.19 -7.04 -0.31
N CYS A 85 8.42 -6.78 0.98
CA CYS A 85 9.18 -5.61 1.43
C CYS A 85 10.67 -5.69 1.06
N GLY A 86 11.26 -6.88 1.10
CA GLY A 86 12.71 -7.07 0.89
C GLY A 86 13.18 -6.78 -0.53
N SER A 87 12.27 -6.73 -1.51
CA SER A 87 12.62 -6.45 -2.89
C SER A 87 12.70 -4.94 -3.16
N ALA A 88 13.90 -4.37 -3.05
CA ALA A 88 14.15 -2.95 -3.32
C ALA A 88 14.03 -2.56 -4.82
N THR A 89 13.64 -3.50 -5.68
CA THR A 89 13.53 -3.29 -7.15
C THR A 89 12.13 -3.52 -7.70
N VAL A 90 11.19 -3.93 -6.85
CA VAL A 90 9.78 -4.11 -7.23
C VAL A 90 9.01 -2.88 -6.79
N PHE A 91 8.44 -2.19 -7.77
CA PHE A 91 7.65 -0.98 -7.61
C PHE A 91 6.36 -1.16 -8.41
N ASP A 92 5.25 -0.71 -7.83
CA ASP A 92 3.89 -0.85 -8.40
C ASP A 92 3.51 0.32 -9.30
N GLY A 93 4.29 1.39 -9.23
CA GLY A 93 4.13 2.56 -10.07
C GLY A 93 5.06 3.69 -9.67
N THR A 94 4.80 4.87 -10.23
CA THR A 94 5.55 6.09 -9.91
C THR A 94 4.61 7.26 -9.74
N LEU A 95 5.01 8.21 -8.90
CA LEU A 95 4.35 9.50 -8.72
C LEU A 95 5.40 10.59 -8.90
N THR A 96 5.14 11.54 -9.80
CA THR A 96 5.98 12.74 -9.96
C THR A 96 5.23 13.94 -9.42
N THR A 97 5.86 14.69 -8.51
CA THR A 97 5.30 15.92 -7.97
C THR A 97 5.41 17.06 -8.97
N ASP A 98 4.52 18.04 -8.88
CA ASP A 98 4.57 19.27 -9.65
C ASP A 98 5.53 20.31 -9.03
N ALA A 99 5.49 21.53 -9.55
CA ALA A 99 6.30 22.65 -9.05
C ALA A 99 5.96 23.08 -7.61
N LEU A 100 4.80 22.69 -7.08
CA LEU A 100 4.34 22.98 -5.72
C LEU A 100 4.63 21.82 -4.75
N GLY A 101 5.13 20.69 -5.26
CA GLY A 101 5.37 19.50 -4.44
C GLY A 101 4.14 18.62 -4.27
N ASP A 102 3.11 18.79 -5.11
CA ASP A 102 1.89 18.00 -5.08
C ASP A 102 1.91 16.96 -6.19
N GLY A 103 1.41 15.75 -5.93
CA GLY A 103 1.34 14.70 -6.93
C GLY A 103 0.27 13.66 -6.59
N ASN A 104 -0.21 12.95 -7.60
CA ASN A 104 -1.14 11.85 -7.42
C ASN A 104 -0.84 10.69 -8.37
N ALA A 105 -1.23 9.50 -7.96
CA ALA A 105 -1.09 8.29 -8.76
C ALA A 105 -2.12 7.25 -8.33
N ASN A 106 -2.37 6.29 -9.21
CA ASN A 106 -3.21 5.14 -8.93
C ASN A 106 -2.50 3.86 -9.39
N VAL A 107 -2.35 2.91 -8.47
CA VAL A 107 -1.64 1.64 -8.70
C VAL A 107 -2.52 0.47 -8.28
N HIS A 108 -2.32 -0.66 -8.95
CA HIS A 108 -3.13 -1.86 -8.80
C HIS A 108 -2.21 -3.06 -8.81
N GLU A 109 -2.38 -3.97 -7.85
CA GLU A 109 -1.63 -5.21 -7.81
C GLU A 109 -2.49 -6.39 -7.34
N ALA A 110 -1.99 -7.61 -7.53
CA ALA A 110 -2.67 -8.80 -7.06
C ALA A 110 -2.38 -9.01 -5.56
N VAL A 111 -3.38 -9.45 -4.80
CA VAL A 111 -3.15 -9.85 -3.40
C VAL A 111 -2.26 -11.10 -3.40
N LEU A 112 -1.12 -11.03 -2.71
CA LEU A 112 -0.20 -12.14 -2.54
C LEU A 112 -0.84 -13.23 -1.65
N PRO A 113 -0.59 -14.52 -1.93
CA PRO A 113 -1.12 -15.60 -1.09
C PRO A 113 -0.72 -15.44 0.38
N GLY A 114 -1.70 -15.39 1.28
CA GLY A 114 -1.49 -15.27 2.72
C GLY A 114 -1.31 -13.83 3.23
N ALA A 115 -1.32 -12.83 2.36
CA ALA A 115 -1.32 -11.43 2.76
C ALA A 115 -2.72 -10.98 3.23
N HIS A 116 -2.75 -10.30 4.37
CA HIS A 116 -3.96 -9.73 4.98
C HIS A 116 -3.74 -8.31 5.50
N THR A 117 -2.55 -7.76 5.29
CA THR A 117 -2.17 -6.44 5.78
C THR A 117 -1.24 -5.81 4.76
N VAL A 118 -1.41 -4.51 4.53
CA VAL A 118 -0.67 -3.75 3.53
C VAL A 118 -0.31 -2.37 4.06
N TRP A 119 0.84 -1.84 3.65
CA TRP A 119 1.15 -0.42 3.76
C TRP A 119 1.68 0.12 2.43
N VAL A 120 1.72 1.44 2.30
CA VAL A 120 2.21 2.11 1.09
C VAL A 120 3.45 2.92 1.43
N ASP A 121 4.51 2.70 0.68
CA ASP A 121 5.75 3.48 0.71
C ASP A 121 5.93 4.23 -0.60
N LEU A 122 6.30 5.49 -0.50
CA LEU A 122 6.79 6.31 -1.59
C LEU A 122 8.27 6.55 -1.33
N ASN A 123 9.15 6.00 -2.16
CA ASN A 123 10.59 6.21 -2.05
C ASN A 123 11.05 7.13 -3.17
N ASN A 124 11.77 8.20 -2.85
CA ASN A 124 12.35 9.06 -3.87
C ASN A 124 13.34 8.25 -4.71
N LYS A 125 13.15 8.30 -6.03
CA LYS A 125 13.91 7.50 -6.99
C LYS A 125 15.41 7.83 -6.99
N ALA A 126 15.77 9.07 -6.64
CA ALA A 126 17.15 9.54 -6.58
C ALA A 126 17.77 9.40 -5.18
N ASP A 127 16.95 9.34 -4.12
CA ASP A 127 17.41 9.27 -2.74
C ASP A 127 16.41 8.48 -1.88
N PHE A 128 16.67 7.18 -1.69
CA PHE A 128 15.78 6.30 -0.95
C PHE A 128 15.59 6.68 0.54
N SER A 129 16.40 7.61 1.07
CA SER A 129 16.24 8.15 2.42
C SER A 129 15.14 9.21 2.52
N ASP A 130 14.69 9.77 1.39
CA ASP A 130 13.50 10.61 1.30
C ASP A 130 12.29 9.75 0.94
N PHE A 131 11.42 9.53 1.93
CA PHE A 131 10.29 8.64 1.79
C PHE A 131 9.03 9.17 2.48
N PHE A 132 7.89 8.62 2.08
CA PHE A 132 6.60 8.80 2.73
C PHE A 132 5.90 7.46 2.87
N THR A 133 5.42 7.15 4.08
CA THR A 133 4.90 5.84 4.45
C THR A 133 3.55 5.99 5.13
N THR A 134 2.61 5.09 4.82
CA THR A 134 1.35 4.95 5.55
C THR A 134 1.45 3.97 6.70
N GLN A 135 0.48 4.00 7.62
CA GLN A 135 0.27 2.84 8.48
C GLN A 135 -0.20 1.61 7.72
N ALA A 136 0.26 0.46 8.21
CA ALA A 136 -0.24 -0.82 7.80
C ALA A 136 -1.72 -0.95 8.19
N VAL A 137 -2.51 -1.45 7.26
CA VAL A 137 -3.94 -1.68 7.45
C VAL A 137 -4.30 -3.08 7.01
N SER A 138 -5.21 -3.70 7.76
CA SER A 138 -5.76 -4.99 7.37
C SER A 138 -6.82 -4.82 6.29
N PHE A 139 -6.84 -5.78 5.35
CA PHE A 139 -7.77 -5.82 4.24
C PHE A 139 -8.31 -7.22 3.96
#